data_AF-A0AAV2AK41-F1
#
_entry.id   AF-A0AAV2AK41-F1
#
_cell.length_a   1.000
_cell.length_b   1.000
_cell.length_c   1.000
_cell.angle_alpha   90.00
_cell.angle_beta   90.00
_cell.angle_gamma   90.00
#
_symmetry.space_group_name_H-M   'P 1'
#
loop_
_entity.id
_entity.type
_entity.pdbx_description
1 polymer ?
#
loop_
_entity_poly.entity_id
_entity_poly.type
_entity_poly.pdbx_seq_one_letter_code
_entity_poly.pdbx_strand_id
1 'polypeptide(L)'
;KSITNAFDEEFSSIKSTILSLKFLEKLALLNLPGANMHEKYFQVLREYKRELEDIRLLFRKFKQDPPLPRNYSPIAGRINWCRQ
;
A
#
# COMPACT_ATOMS: atom_id res chain seq x y z
N LYS A 1 -1.21 3.42 30.19
CA LYS A 1 -1.58 3.28 28.76
C LYS A 1 -1.71 1.79 28.46
N SER A 2 -2.84 1.32 27.89
CA SER A 2 -2.98 -0.09 27.49
C SER A 2 -2.05 -0.39 26.31
N ILE A 3 -1.46 -1.58 26.26
CA ILE A 3 -0.57 -2.01 25.17
C ILE A 3 -1.29 -1.98 23.81
N THR A 4 -2.60 -2.24 23.81
CA THR A 4 -3.47 -2.15 22.62
C THR A 4 -3.46 -0.75 22.02
N ASN A 5 -3.56 0.29 22.86
CA ASN A 5 -3.60 1.68 22.41
C ASN A 5 -2.27 2.11 21.78
N ALA A 6 -1.14 1.60 22.30
CA ALA A 6 0.17 1.87 21.71
C ALA A 6 0.29 1.25 20.31
N PHE A 7 -0.24 0.04 20.10
CA PHE A 7 -0.29 -0.57 18.77
C PHE A 7 -1.26 0.15 17.82
N ASP A 8 -2.35 0.71 18.33
CA ASP A 8 -3.28 1.52 17.54
C ASP A 8 -2.65 2.85 17.08
N GLU A 9 -1.91 3.51 17.97
CA GLU A 9 -1.10 4.71 17.67
C GLU A 9 -0.05 4.39 16.59
N GLU A 10 0.71 3.30 16.76
CA GLU A 10 1.73 2.87 15.79
C GLU A 10 1.10 2.54 14.43
N PHE A 11 0.03 1.75 14.42
CA PHE A 11 -0.66 1.37 13.18
C PHE A 11 -1.17 2.60 12.41
N SER A 12 -1.69 3.60 13.11
CA SER A 12 -2.18 4.85 12.50
C SER A 12 -1.07 5.71 11.88
N SER A 13 0.18 5.54 12.33
CA SER A 13 1.36 6.23 11.79
C SER A 13 1.83 5.62 10.45
N ILE A 14 1.53 4.33 10.21
CA ILE A 14 1.99 3.62 9.02
C ILE A 14 1.17 4.04 7.79
N LYS A 15 1.83 4.71 6.84
CA LYS A 15 1.19 5.16 5.58
C LYS A 15 1.27 4.15 4.43
N SER A 16 2.16 3.17 4.52
CA SER A 16 2.36 2.17 3.46
C SER A 16 1.47 0.97 3.68
N THR A 17 0.61 0.66 2.72
CA THR A 17 -0.27 -0.53 2.74
C THR A 17 0.50 -1.82 3.04
N ILE A 18 1.68 -2.00 2.44
CA ILE A 18 2.53 -3.19 2.64
C ILE A 18 3.07 -3.24 4.08
N LEU A 19 3.54 -2.12 4.62
CA LEU A 19 4.05 -2.08 6.00
C LEU A 19 2.91 -2.29 7.00
N SER A 20 1.73 -1.73 6.73
CA SER A 20 0.54 -1.93 7.55
C SER A 20 0.16 -3.41 7.57
N LEU A 21 0.14 -4.08 6.42
CA LEU A 21 -0.13 -5.52 6.33
C LEU A 21 0.90 -6.34 7.14
N LYS A 22 2.20 -6.08 6.97
CA LYS A 22 3.27 -6.77 7.72
C LYS A 22 3.17 -6.55 9.23
N PHE A 23 2.76 -5.35 9.64
CA PHE A 23 2.52 -5.04 11.04
C PHE A 23 1.32 -5.84 11.58
N LEU A 24 0.23 -5.91 10.82
CA LEU A 24 -0.96 -6.70 11.17
C LEU A 24 -0.67 -8.20 11.27
N GLU A 25 0.15 -8.75 10.37
CA GLU A 25 0.61 -10.15 10.44
C GLU A 25 1.36 -10.43 11.75
N LYS A 26 2.29 -9.54 12.14
CA LYS A 26 3.01 -9.67 13.41
C LYS A 26 2.09 -9.51 14.62
N LEU A 27 1.13 -8.59 14.57
CA LEU A 27 0.18 -8.37 15.65
C LEU A 27 -0.75 -9.57 15.83
N ALA A 28 -1.17 -10.22 14.74
CA ALA A 28 -1.99 -11.41 14.78
C ALA A 28 -1.31 -12.58 15.52
N LEU A 29 0.02 -12.71 15.41
CA LEU A 29 0.79 -13.72 16.15
C LEU A 29 0.73 -13.53 17.68
N LEU A 30 0.49 -12.31 18.15
CA LEU A 30 0.41 -11.99 19.58
C LEU A 30 -0.98 -12.30 20.17
N ASN A 31 -1.99 -12.51 19.33
CA ASN A 31 -3.37 -12.86 19.70
C ASN A 31 -3.93 -12.04 20.88
N LEU A 32 -3.73 -10.72 20.82
CA LEU A 32 -4.11 -9.82 21.92
C LEU A 32 -5.64 -9.60 21.96
N PRO A 33 -6.29 -9.80 23.12
CA PRO A 33 -7.71 -9.50 23.27
C PRO A 33 -7.95 -8.01 23.10
N GLY A 34 -8.98 -7.64 22.34
CA GLY A 34 -9.34 -6.24 22.09
C GLY A 34 -8.52 -5.55 20.99
N ALA A 35 -7.63 -6.26 20.28
CA ALA A 35 -6.85 -5.67 19.18
C ALA A 35 -7.66 -5.32 17.91
N ASN A 36 -8.97 -5.59 17.89
CA ASN A 36 -9.91 -5.27 16.80
C ASN A 36 -9.34 -5.52 15.38
N MET A 37 -8.82 -6.72 15.20
CA MET A 37 -7.99 -7.10 14.05
C MET A 37 -8.75 -6.98 12.72
N HIS A 38 -10.03 -7.34 12.73
CA HIS A 38 -10.90 -7.27 11.57
C HIS A 38 -11.02 -5.84 11.01
N GLU A 39 -11.30 -4.85 11.86
CA GLU A 39 -11.44 -3.45 11.43
C GLU A 39 -10.15 -2.91 10.81
N LYS A 40 -8.99 -3.26 11.39
CA LYS A 40 -7.68 -2.87 10.87
C LYS A 40 -7.40 -3.48 9.49
N TYR A 41 -7.71 -4.76 9.27
CA TYR A 41 -7.59 -5.36 7.93
C TYR A 41 -8.51 -4.67 6.92
N PHE A 42 -9.74 -4.32 7.32
CA PHE A 42 -10.66 -3.54 6.48
C PHE A 42 -10.10 -2.17 6.12
N GLN A 43 -9.42 -1.50 7.06
CA GLN A 43 -8.73 -0.24 6.79
C GLN A 43 -7.62 -0.43 5.75
N VAL A 44 -6.74 -1.43 5.91
CA VAL A 44 -5.68 -1.73 4.92
C VAL A 44 -6.26 -2.01 3.53
N LEU A 45 -7.37 -2.77 3.45
CA LEU A 45 -8.04 -3.05 2.18
C LEU A 45 -8.63 -1.79 1.52
N ARG A 46 -9.17 -0.85 2.30
CA ARG A 46 -9.64 0.43 1.75
C ARG A 46 -8.49 1.26 1.19
N GLU A 47 -7.37 1.32 1.90
CA GLU A 47 -6.17 2.03 1.45
C GLU A 47 -5.61 1.40 0.17
N TYR A 48 -5.52 0.07 0.13
CA TYR A 48 -5.10 -0.66 -1.07
C TYR A 48 -6.01 -0.39 -2.27
N LYS A 49 -7.33 -0.39 -2.06
CA LYS A 49 -8.29 -0.05 -3.11
C LYS A 49 -8.06 1.36 -3.67
N ARG A 50 -7.77 2.33 -2.80
CA ARG A 50 -7.44 3.70 -3.24
C ARG A 50 -6.16 3.73 -4.06
N GLU A 51 -5.09 3.08 -3.59
CA GLU A 51 -3.83 2.98 -4.33
C GLU A 51 -4.01 2.37 -5.73
N LEU A 52 -4.83 1.31 -5.86
CA LEU A 52 -5.15 0.72 -7.16
C LEU A 52 -5.87 1.70 -8.11
N GLU A 53 -6.80 2.50 -7.59
CA GLU A 53 -7.47 3.53 -8.39
C GLU A 53 -6.51 4.64 -8.82
N ASP A 54 -5.61 5.06 -7.95
CA ASP A 54 -4.58 6.06 -8.26
C ASP A 54 -3.64 5.55 -9.36
N ILE A 55 -3.18 4.29 -9.27
CA ILE A 55 -2.37 3.63 -10.31
C ILE A 55 -3.15 3.54 -11.62
N ARG A 56 -4.43 3.17 -11.58
CA ARG A 56 -5.30 3.08 -12.76
C ARG A 56 -5.42 4.45 -13.46
N LEU A 57 -5.61 5.51 -12.69
CA LEU A 57 -5.71 6.87 -13.22
C LEU A 57 -4.37 7.34 -13.82
N LEU A 58 -3.26 7.08 -13.13
CA LEU A 58 -1.92 7.37 -13.61
C LEU A 58 -1.64 6.67 -14.96
N PHE A 59 -1.92 5.36 -15.01
CA PHE A 59 -1.75 4.58 -16.23
C PHE A 59 -2.56 5.16 -17.39
N ARG A 60 -3.86 5.43 -17.17
CA ARG A 60 -4.73 6.00 -18.20
C ARG A 60 -4.24 7.35 -18.72
N LYS A 61 -3.71 8.19 -17.83
CA LYS A 61 -3.18 9.52 -18.16
C LYS A 61 -1.92 9.43 -19.03
N PHE A 62 -1.01 8.52 -18.71
CA PHE A 62 0.33 8.47 -19.30
C PHE A 62 0.54 7.35 -20.34
N LYS A 63 -0.46 6.48 -20.58
CA LYS A 63 -0.30 5.34 -21.51
C LYS A 63 0.19 5.70 -22.93
N GLN A 64 -0.12 6.91 -23.41
CA GLN A 64 0.26 7.33 -24.77
C GLN A 64 1.71 7.83 -24.82
N ASP A 65 2.11 8.59 -23.79
CA ASP A 65 3.44 9.17 -23.65
C ASP A 65 3.90 9.04 -22.18
N PRO A 66 4.40 7.87 -21.78
CA PRO A 66 4.79 7.66 -20.40
C PRO A 66 6.15 8.28 -20.10
N PRO A 67 6.38 8.71 -18.85
CA PRO A 67 7.69 9.23 -18.45
C PRO A 67 8.74 8.11 -18.56
N LEU A 68 9.67 8.28 -19.51
CA LEU A 68 10.71 7.29 -19.77
C LEU A 68 11.99 7.60 -18.98
N PRO A 69 12.65 6.58 -18.40
CA PRO A 69 13.98 6.78 -17.82
C PRO A 69 14.98 7.18 -18.90
N ARG A 70 15.99 7.98 -18.51
CA ARG A 70 17.09 8.36 -19.39
C ARG A 70 17.78 7.10 -19.93
N ASN A 71 18.24 7.15 -21.18
CA ASN A 71 18.96 6.06 -21.88
C ASN A 71 18.12 4.83 -22.28
N TYR A 72 16.79 4.87 -22.13
CA TYR A 72 15.92 3.85 -22.73
C TYR A 72 15.54 4.21 -24.16
N SER A 73 15.49 3.20 -25.04
CA SER A 73 14.83 3.38 -26.34
C SER A 73 13.32 3.59 -26.13
N PRO A 74 12.60 4.27 -27.06
CA PRO A 74 11.17 4.57 -26.89
C PRO A 74 10.28 3.34 -26.67
N ILE A 75 10.68 2.17 -27.19
CA ILE A 75 9.91 0.93 -27.04
C ILE A 75 10.25 0.27 -25.71
N ALA A 76 11.54 0.10 -25.38
CA ALA A 76 11.98 -0.51 -24.13
C ALA A 76 11.51 0.28 -22.91
N GLY A 77 11.55 1.62 -22.99
CA GLY A 77 11.08 2.49 -21.93
C GLY A 77 9.58 2.33 -21.67
N ARG A 78 8.77 2.27 -22.73
CA ARG A 78 7.32 2.06 -22.62
C ARG A 78 6.98 0.71 -22.00
N ILE A 79 7.65 -0.36 -22.43
CA ILE A 79 7.47 -1.71 -21.84
C ILE A 79 7.86 -1.70 -20.36
N ASN A 80 8.99 -1.08 -20.01
CA ASN A 80 9.46 -1.00 -18.64
C ASN A 80 8.49 -0.21 -17.75
N TRP A 81 7.96 0.92 -18.24
CA TRP A 81 6.98 1.73 -17.50
C TRP A 81 5.68 0.97 -17.21
N CYS A 82 5.15 0.21 -18.18
CA CYS A 82 3.93 -0.59 -17.98
C CYS A 82 4.08 -1.73 -16.95
N ARG A 83 5.32 -2.11 -16.60
CA ARG A 83 5.61 -3.23 -15.70
C ARG A 83 5.89 -2.81 -14.25
N GLN A 84 6.16 -1.52 -14.03
CA GLN A 84 6.36 -0.95 -12.68
C GLN A 84 5.05 -0.98 -11.89
#